data_AF-A0A925RGS3-F1
#
_entry.id   AF-A0A925RGS3-F1
#
_cell.length_a   1.000
_cell.length_b   1.000
_cell.length_c   1.000
_cell.angle_alpha   90.00
_cell.angle_beta   90.00
_cell.angle_gamma   90.00
#
_symmetry.space_group_name_H-M   'P 1'
#
loop_
_entity.id
_entity.type
_entity.pdbx_description
1 polymer ?
#
loop_
_entity_poly.entity_id
_entity_poly.type
_entity_poly.pdbx_seq_one_letter_code
_entity_poly.pdbx_strand_id
1 'polypeptide(L)'
;MFIIDITLKNTPLSLSIQRKSEEDAEAVYQKILQVLRSGSNELLELACEKQPGKKIGILGTEISAVQISDKSGTAAASGRPPGFFALAE
;
A
#
# COMPACT_ATOMS: atom_id res chain seq x y z
N MET A 1 0.81 -0.39 -11.55
CA MET A 1 0.75 0.78 -10.64
C MET A 1 0.79 0.23 -9.24
N PHE A 2 1.79 0.64 -8.48
CA PHE A 2 2.06 0.06 -7.18
C PHE A 2 1.29 0.81 -6.11
N ILE A 3 0.66 0.06 -5.23
CA ILE A 3 -0.05 0.56 -4.06
C ILE A 3 0.70 0.05 -2.84
N ILE A 4 1.12 0.99 -2.00
CA ILE A 4 1.71 0.69 -0.70
C ILE A 4 0.65 0.98 0.35
N ASP A 5 0.24 -0.06 1.06
CA ASP A 5 -0.71 0.02 2.16
C ASP A 5 0.04 -0.06 3.49
N ILE A 6 -0.23 0.90 4.36
CA ILE A 6 0.37 1.04 5.67
C ILE A 6 -0.72 0.84 6.72
N THR A 7 -0.57 -0.17 7.56
CA THR A 7 -1.48 -0.40 8.68
C THR A 7 -0.87 0.24 9.91
N LEU A 8 -1.70 1.01 10.64
CA LEU A 8 -1.30 1.61 11.90
C LEU A 8 -1.77 0.75 13.07
N LYS A 9 -1.08 0.87 14.20
CA LYS A 9 -1.53 0.32 15.47
C LYS A 9 -2.86 0.98 15.84
N ASN A 10 -3.76 0.17 16.39
CA ASN A 10 -5.03 0.63 16.97
C ASN A 10 -5.93 1.43 16.01
N THR A 11 -5.67 1.38 14.70
CA THR A 11 -6.41 2.11 13.68
C THR A 11 -7.05 1.12 12.71
N PRO A 12 -8.39 1.16 12.53
CA PRO A 12 -9.08 0.19 11.69
C PRO A 12 -8.92 0.44 10.17
N LEU A 13 -8.27 1.55 9.78
CA LEU A 13 -8.10 1.95 8.39
C LEU A 13 -6.61 2.03 8.03
N SER A 14 -6.23 1.44 6.90
CA SER A 14 -4.89 1.54 6.33
C SER A 14 -4.73 2.82 5.50
N LEU A 15 -3.50 3.33 5.46
CA LEU A 15 -3.10 4.47 4.66
C LEU A 15 -2.46 3.98 3.36
N SER A 16 -3.07 4.31 2.23
CA SER A 16 -2.58 3.90 0.91
C SER A 16 -1.88 5.04 0.17
N ILE A 17 -0.71 4.73 -0.39
CA ILE A 17 0.07 5.58 -1.27
C ILE A 17 0.25 4.87 -2.61
N GLN A 18 0.25 5.62 -3.71
CA GLN A 18 0.44 5.07 -5.04
C GLN A 18 1.68 5.64 -5.72
N ARG A 19 2.48 4.76 -6.30
CA ARG A 19 3.68 5.04 -7.08
C ARG A 19 3.55 4.51 -8.50
N LYS A 20 4.12 5.24 -9.46
CA LYS A 20 4.09 4.85 -10.87
C LYS A 20 5.13 3.79 -11.21
N SER A 21 6.35 3.95 -10.69
CA SER A 21 7.49 3.05 -10.90
C SER A 21 7.57 1.98 -9.81
N GLU A 22 8.09 0.80 -10.18
CA GLU A 22 8.35 -0.31 -9.26
C GLU A 22 9.50 0.03 -8.33
N GLU A 23 10.56 0.59 -8.91
CA GLU A 23 11.77 1.00 -8.20
C GLU A 23 11.46 2.03 -7.11
N ASP A 24 10.63 3.03 -7.42
CA ASP A 24 10.17 4.03 -6.45
C ASP A 24 9.29 3.40 -5.35
N ALA A 25 8.47 2.41 -5.70
CA ALA A 25 7.60 1.73 -4.75
C ALA A 25 8.38 0.84 -3.79
N GLU A 26 9.36 0.09 -4.30
CA GLU A 26 10.27 -0.72 -3.50
C GLU A 26 11.16 0.14 -2.60
N ALA A 27 11.67 1.27 -3.09
CA ALA A 27 12.45 2.19 -2.28
C ALA A 27 11.64 2.71 -1.08
N VAL A 28 10.37 3.07 -1.28
CA VAL A 28 9.47 3.48 -0.19
C VAL A 28 9.20 2.32 0.76
N TYR A 29 8.95 1.12 0.24
CA TYR A 29 8.70 -0.07 1.05
C TYR A 29 9.91 -0.41 1.95
N GLN A 30 11.12 -0.42 1.40
CA GLN A 30 12.35 -0.66 2.16
C GLN A 30 12.59 0.42 3.22
N LYS A 31 12.30 1.69 2.91
CA LYS A 31 12.38 2.78 3.89
C LYS A 31 11.44 2.55 5.07
N ILE A 32 10.20 2.13 4.83
CA ILE A 32 9.24 1.82 5.90
C ILE A 32 9.69 0.61 6.71
N LEU A 33 10.21 -0.44 6.06
CA LEU A 33 10.79 -1.61 6.75
C LEU A 33 11.97 -1.24 7.64
N GLN A 34 12.84 -0.33 7.19
CA GLN A 34 13.96 0.14 7.99
C GLN A 34 13.48 0.83 9.27
N VAL A 35 12.48 1.71 9.16
CA VAL A 35 11.87 2.39 10.32
C VAL A 35 11.26 1.37 11.28
N LEU A 36 10.51 0.40 10.76
CA LEU A 36 9.93 -0.70 11.55
C LEU A 36 10.98 -1.51 12.30
N ARG A 37 12.09 -1.86 11.63
CA ARG A 37 13.20 -2.61 12.24
C ARG A 37 13.97 -1.78 13.26
N SER A 38 14.13 -0.48 13.01
CA SER A 38 14.82 0.43 13.91
C SER A 38 14.02 0.69 15.18
N GLY A 39 12.70 0.55 15.15
CA GLY A 39 11.83 0.97 16.25
C GLY A 39 11.93 2.48 16.55
N SER A 40 12.37 3.28 15.57
CA SER A 40 12.58 4.71 15.77
C SER A 40 11.26 5.46 15.84
N ASN A 41 11.19 6.46 16.73
CA ASN A 41 10.07 7.39 16.81
C ASN A 41 10.23 8.55 15.81
N GLU A 42 10.66 8.22 14.59
CA GLU A 42 10.87 9.19 13.52
C GLU A 42 9.54 9.47 12.79
N LEU A 43 9.34 10.73 12.40
CA LEU A 43 8.21 11.11 11.55
C LEU A 43 8.53 10.76 10.10
N LEU A 44 7.73 9.89 9.51
CA LEU A 44 7.82 9.51 8.11
C LEU A 44 6.83 10.31 7.28
N GLU A 45 7.34 11.13 6.36
CA GLU A 45 6.54 11.83 5.36
C GLU A 45 6.56 11.10 4.02
N LEU A 46 5.37 10.83 3.50
CA LEU A 46 5.15 10.13 2.23
C LEU A 46 4.21 10.94 1.35
N ALA A 47 4.55 11.08 0.08
CA ALA A 47 3.74 11.78 -0.91
C ALA A 47 3.11 10.81 -1.90
N CYS A 48 1.89 11.13 -2.35
CA CYS A 48 1.16 10.33 -3.30
C CYS A 48 1.30 10.92 -4.72
N GLU A 49 1.87 10.17 -5.66
CA GLU A 49 2.09 10.69 -7.02
C GLU A 49 0.80 10.83 -7.82
N LYS A 50 -0.17 9.94 -7.55
CA LYS A 50 -1.47 9.98 -8.21
C LYS A 50 -2.33 11.17 -7.74
N GLN A 51 -2.11 11.65 -6.52
CA GLN A 51 -2.87 12.75 -5.92
C GLN A 51 -1.86 13.77 -5.37
N PRO A 52 -1.45 14.76 -6.18
CA PRO A 52 -0.37 15.69 -5.81
C PRO A 52 -0.64 16.52 -4.54
N GLY A 53 -1.91 16.63 -4.10
CA GLY A 53 -2.28 17.23 -2.82
C GLY A 53 -2.26 16.29 -1.61
N LYS A 54 -2.08 14.98 -1.80
CA LYS A 54 -2.12 13.98 -0.72
C LYS A 54 -0.71 13.70 -0.21
N LYS A 55 -0.38 14.33 0.91
CA LYS A 55 0.81 14.02 1.73
C LYS A 55 0.36 13.33 3.00
N ILE A 56 1.15 12.38 3.47
CA ILE A 56 0.84 11.56 4.64
C ILE A 56 2.05 11.64 5.57
N GLY A 57 1.82 12.03 6.82
CA GLY A 57 2.80 12.00 7.90
C GLY A 57 2.43 10.93 8.92
N ILE A 58 3.36 10.04 9.26
CA ILE A 58 3.12 8.90 10.16
C ILE A 58 4.30 8.77 11.10
N LEU A 59 4.05 8.56 12.39
CA LEU A 59 5.12 8.17 13.33
C LEU A 59 5.51 6.72 13.10
N GLY A 60 6.81 6.45 12.96
CA GLY A 60 7.33 5.09 12.73
C GLY A 60 6.90 4.08 13.78
N THR A 61 6.79 4.53 15.03
CA THR A 61 6.31 3.74 16.18
C THR A 61 4.86 3.29 16.08
N GLU A 62 4.04 3.98 15.29
CA GLU A 62 2.62 3.68 15.09
C GLU A 62 2.39 2.71 13.93
N ILE A 63 3.41 2.40 13.12
CA ILE A 63 3.26 1.47 12.01
C ILE A 63 3.24 0.04 12.55
N SER A 64 2.23 -0.74 12.15
CA SER A 64 2.09 -2.16 12.50
C SER A 64 2.48 -3.08 11.35
N ALA A 65 2.17 -2.70 10.12
CA ALA A 65 2.50 -3.47 8.92
C ALA A 65 2.62 -2.56 7.69
N VAL A 66 3.34 -3.05 6.69
CA VAL A 66 3.44 -2.44 5.36
C VAL A 66 3.31 -3.52 4.30
N GLN A 67 2.54 -3.25 3.26
CA GLN A 67 2.32 -4.14 2.13
C GLN A 67 2.50 -3.37 0.84
N ILE A 68 3.13 -3.99 -0.16
CA ILE A 68 3.16 -3.51 -1.54
C ILE A 68 2.32 -4.44 -2.41
N SER A 69 1.49 -3.87 -3.29
CA SER A 69 0.70 -4.62 -4.26
C SER A 69 0.77 -3.95 -5.62
N ASP A 70 0.88 -4.73 -6.69
CA ASP A 70 0.79 -4.21 -8.04
C ASP A 70 -0.61 -4.39 -8.60
N LYS A 71 -1.29 -3.28 -8.88
CA LYS A 71 -2.60 -3.30 -9.53
C LYS A 71 -2.50 -3.66 -11.03
N SER A 72 -1.31 -3.85 -11.60
CA SER A 72 -1.15 -4.32 -12.98
C SER A 72 -1.65 -5.76 -13.19
N GLY A 73 -1.69 -6.59 -12.14
CA GLY A 73 -2.01 -8.02 -12.24
C GLY A 73 -3.50 -8.41 -12.19
N THR A 74 -4.43 -7.48 -11.98
CA THR A 74 -5.88 -7.80 -11.84
C THR A 74 -6.72 -7.48 -13.07
N ALA A 75 -6.10 -7.40 -14.25
CA ALA A 75 -6.79 -7.57 -15.52
C ALA A 75 -7.05 -9.05 -15.88
N ALA A 76 -6.76 -10.01 -14.99
CA ALA A 76 -7.06 -11.44 -15.16
C ALA A 76 -8.19 -11.97 -14.25
N ALA A 77 -8.93 -11.10 -13.57
CA ALA A 77 -10.18 -11.45 -12.87
C ALA A 77 -11.44 -10.95 -13.61
N SER A 78 -11.30 -10.49 -14.86
CA SER A 78 -12.42 -10.04 -15.71
C SER A 78 -13.13 -11.19 -16.45
N GLY A 79 -12.84 -12.46 -16.12
CA GLY A 79 -13.48 -13.61 -16.77
C GLY A 79 -14.46 -14.40 -15.89
N ARG A 80 -14.50 -14.20 -14.57
CA ARG A 80 -15.36 -15.00 -13.68
C ARG A 80 -16.35 -14.09 -12.96
N PRO A 81 -17.62 -14.02 -13.40
CA PRO A 81 -18.64 -13.32 -12.62
C PRO A 81 -18.78 -14.01 -11.26
N PRO A 82 -18.88 -13.25 -10.15
CA PRO A 82 -19.15 -13.84 -8.85
C PRO A 82 -20.61 -14.29 -8.82
N GLY A 83 -20.85 -15.60 -8.72
CA GLY A 83 -22.22 -16.11 -8.59
C GLY A 83 -22.33 -17.62 -8.77
N PHE A 84 -23.26 -18.21 -8.03
CA PHE A 84 -23.64 -19.63 -8.01
C PHE A 84 -24.31 -20.13 -9.32
N PHE A 85 -24.28 -19.34 -10.40
CA PHE A 85 -25.04 -19.57 -11.65
C PHE A 85 -24.18 -19.97 -12.86
N ALA A 86 -22.89 -20.26 -12.69
CA ALA A 86 -21.99 -20.59 -13.81
C ALA A 86 -22.02 -22.07 -14.25
N LEU A 87 -23.21 -22.71 -14.28
CA LEU A 87 -23.43 -24.04 -14.85
C LEU A 87 -24.80 -24.07 -15.54
N ALA A 88 -24.89 -23.45 -16.72
CA ALA A 88 -25.92 -23.72 -17.72
C ALA A 88 -25.47 -23.13 -19.07
N GLU A 89 -24.66 -23.88 -19.82
CA GLU A 89 -24.94 -24.37 -21.18
C GLU A 89 -23.82 -25.33 -21.62
#